data_AF-A0A6V7P4V2-F1
#
_entry.id   AF-A0A6V7P4V2-F1
#
_cell.length_a   1.000
_cell.length_b   1.000
_cell.length_c   1.000
_cell.angle_alpha   90.00
_cell.angle_beta   90.00
_cell.angle_gamma   90.00
#
_symmetry.space_group_name_H-M   'P 1'
#
loop_
_entity.id
_entity.type
_entity.pdbx_description
1 polymer ?
#
loop_
_entity_poly.entity_id
_entity_poly.type
_entity_poly.pdbx_seq_one_letter_code
_entity_poly.pdbx_strand_id
1 'polypeptide(L)'
;MAPVVFSICFRELLRDVCQQYSLSMPMYGVPVENEKGAIRVYGEVELVRGDTVTEAMRCWSAPCPNINQSEEDAARRCVGKLRDEFSFDVRDFNLEDKKCFEDLYGRLSIERDVVKKNISG
;
A
#
# COMPACT_ATOMS: atom_id res chain seq x y z
N MET A 1 19.09 -15.10 -3.97
CA MET A 1 17.82 -15.02 -4.71
C MET A 1 17.28 -13.61 -4.55
N ALA A 2 16.88 -12.95 -5.64
CA ALA A 2 16.24 -11.63 -5.55
C ALA A 2 14.84 -11.78 -4.92
N PRO A 3 14.39 -10.84 -4.08
CA PRO A 3 13.08 -10.91 -3.46
C PRO A 3 11.97 -10.82 -4.52
N VAL A 4 10.94 -11.67 -4.39
CA VAL A 4 9.70 -11.54 -5.17
C VAL A 4 8.91 -10.37 -4.59
N VAL A 5 8.72 -9.32 -5.39
CA VAL A 5 7.99 -8.11 -4.99
C VAL A 5 6.60 -8.14 -5.62
N PHE A 6 5.57 -8.06 -4.79
CA PHE A 6 4.19 -7.87 -5.23
C PHE A 6 3.83 -6.40 -5.07
N SER A 7 3.34 -5.79 -6.16
CA SER A 7 2.94 -4.39 -6.19
C SER A 7 1.47 -4.28 -5.81
N ILE A 8 1.17 -3.60 -4.70
CA ILE A 8 -0.20 -3.19 -4.37
C ILE A 8 -0.48 -1.88 -5.12
N CYS A 9 -1.63 -1.79 -5.81
CA CYS A 9 -2.08 -0.56 -6.44
C CYS A 9 -2.75 0.33 -5.38
N PHE A 10 -1.97 1.16 -4.70
CA PHE A 10 -2.46 2.08 -3.69
C PHE A 10 -3.34 3.18 -4.29
N ARG A 11 -3.16 3.50 -5.58
CA ARG A 11 -4.04 4.44 -6.30
C ARG A 11 -5.47 3.93 -6.41
N GLU A 12 -5.65 2.64 -6.69
CA GLU A 12 -6.97 2.01 -6.73
C GLU A 12 -7.57 1.94 -5.33
N LEU A 13 -6.79 1.48 -4.34
CA LEU A 13 -7.24 1.47 -2.95
C LEU A 13 -7.67 2.86 -2.46
N LEU A 14 -6.93 3.90 -2.80
CA LEU A 14 -7.30 5.27 -2.43
C LEU A 14 -8.62 5.70 -3.08
N ARG A 15 -8.85 5.32 -4.34
CA ARG A 15 -10.12 5.57 -5.03
C ARG A 15 -11.28 4.86 -4.34
N ASP A 16 -11.08 3.60 -3.98
CA ASP A 16 -12.11 2.79 -3.30
C ASP A 16 -12.44 3.37 -1.92
N VAL A 17 -11.41 3.79 -1.17
CA VAL A 17 -11.60 4.49 0.11
C VAL A 17 -12.37 5.80 -0.10
N CYS A 18 -11.99 6.63 -1.06
CA CYS A 18 -12.71 7.87 -1.35
C CYS A 18 -14.19 7.60 -1.71
N GLN A 19 -14.47 6.58 -2.53
CA GLN A 19 -15.84 6.20 -2.85
C GLN A 19 -16.62 5.73 -1.63
N GLN A 20 -16.04 4.86 -0.81
CA GLN A 20 -16.68 4.29 0.37
C GLN A 20 -17.07 5.37 1.39
N TYR A 21 -16.24 6.40 1.54
CA TYR A 21 -16.48 7.51 2.46
C TYR A 21 -17.14 8.73 1.80
N SER A 22 -17.60 8.61 0.54
CA SER A 22 -18.21 9.71 -0.23
C SER A 22 -17.34 10.97 -0.30
N LEU A 23 -16.02 10.79 -0.36
CA LEU A 23 -15.03 11.86 -0.50
C LEU A 23 -14.85 12.22 -1.98
N SER A 24 -14.29 13.41 -2.22
CA SER A 24 -13.85 13.82 -3.55
C SER A 24 -12.83 12.81 -4.10
N MET A 25 -12.85 12.63 -5.43
CA MET A 25 -11.89 11.76 -6.10
C MET A 25 -10.46 12.26 -5.86
N PRO A 26 -9.50 11.35 -5.60
CA PRO A 26 -8.12 11.73 -5.36
C PRO A 26 -7.51 12.37 -6.61
N MET A 27 -6.79 13.47 -6.41
CA MET A 27 -6.06 14.19 -7.46
C MET A 27 -4.56 14.03 -7.27
N TYR A 28 -3.83 13.99 -8.39
CA TYR A 28 -2.36 13.99 -8.39
C TYR A 28 -1.85 15.29 -9.00
N GLY A 29 -0.91 15.91 -8.29
CA GLY A 29 -0.29 17.15 -8.73
C GLY A 29 0.74 16.97 -9.84
N VAL A 30 1.16 18.08 -10.42
CA VAL A 30 2.25 18.09 -11.42
C VAL A 30 3.54 17.55 -10.79
N PRO A 31 4.20 16.57 -11.41
CA PRO A 31 5.47 16.03 -10.92
C PRO A 31 6.56 17.10 -10.85
N VAL A 32 7.32 17.10 -9.75
CA VAL A 32 8.47 18.00 -9.54
C VAL A 32 9.75 17.17 -9.53
N GLU A 33 10.67 17.48 -10.42
CA GLU A 33 11.98 16.82 -10.52
C GLU A 33 13.05 17.68 -9.82
N ASN A 34 13.93 17.03 -9.05
CA ASN A 34 15.07 17.72 -8.45
C ASN A 34 16.33 17.64 -9.34
N GLU A 35 17.38 18.37 -8.98
CA GLU A 35 18.66 18.40 -9.72
C GLU A 35 19.34 17.03 -9.86
N LYS A 36 18.93 16.04 -9.07
CA LYS A 36 19.45 14.66 -9.10
C LYS A 36 18.58 13.71 -9.93
N GLY A 37 17.58 14.23 -10.64
CA GLY A 37 16.64 13.46 -11.45
C GLY A 37 15.60 12.67 -10.64
N ALA A 38 15.44 12.95 -9.35
CA ALA A 38 14.42 12.31 -8.53
C ALA A 38 13.12 13.13 -8.57
N ILE A 39 12.03 12.44 -8.86
CA ILE A 39 10.70 12.97 -9.07
C ILE A 39 9.90 12.87 -7.77
N ARG A 40 9.10 13.89 -7.48
CA ARG A 40 8.11 13.90 -6.40
C ARG A 40 6.75 14.28 -6.96
N VAL A 41 5.72 13.59 -6.50
CA VAL A 41 4.33 13.89 -6.82
C VAL A 41 3.58 14.05 -5.49
N TYR A 42 2.56 14.91 -5.45
CA TYR A 42 1.62 14.91 -4.34
C TYR A 42 0.29 14.30 -4.75
N GLY A 43 -0.30 13.54 -3.84
CA GLY A 43 -1.71 13.16 -3.88
C GLY A 43 -2.51 14.10 -2.99
N GLU A 44 -3.72 14.42 -3.40
CA GLU A 44 -4.64 15.30 -2.68
C GLU A 44 -6.03 14.68 -2.62
N VAL A 45 -6.65 14.73 -1.44
CA VAL A 45 -8.03 14.33 -1.20
C VAL A 45 -8.72 15.44 -0.43
N GLU A 46 -9.87 15.88 -0.91
CA GLU A 46 -10.69 16.85 -0.18
C GLU A 46 -11.57 16.12 0.84
N LEU A 47 -11.58 16.66 2.06
CA LEU A 47 -12.35 16.20 3.20
C LEU A 47 -13.43 17.25 3.49
N VAL A 48 -14.68 16.83 3.49
CA VAL A 48 -15.80 17.70 3.85
C VAL A 48 -15.97 17.65 5.37
N ARG A 49 -15.68 18.76 6.05
CA ARG A 49 -15.87 18.92 7.50
C ARG A 49 -17.11 19.80 7.75
N GLY A 50 -18.27 19.16 7.88
CA GLY A 50 -19.56 19.86 8.06
C GLY A 50 -20.06 20.49 6.76
N ASP A 51 -20.95 21.47 6.85
CA ASP A 51 -21.69 21.98 5.67
C ASP A 51 -20.89 22.92 4.76
N THR A 52 -19.82 23.54 5.25
CA THR A 52 -19.13 24.63 4.53
C THR A 52 -17.60 24.57 4.53
N VAL A 53 -16.98 23.71 5.34
CA VAL A 53 -15.52 23.64 5.44
C VAL A 53 -15.01 22.44 4.64
N THR A 54 -14.23 22.71 3.60
CA THR A 54 -13.48 21.70 2.86
C THR A 54 -12.01 21.79 3.23
N GLU A 55 -11.44 20.71 3.78
CA GLU A 55 -10.01 20.60 4.04
C GLU A 55 -9.35 19.77 2.94
N ALA A 56 -8.25 20.25 2.35
CA ALA A 56 -7.49 19.48 1.38
C ALA A 56 -6.34 18.72 2.07
N MET A 57 -6.46 17.39 2.15
CA MET A 57 -5.41 16.52 2.64
C MET A 57 -4.38 16.24 1.55
N ARG A 58 -3.24 16.93 1.62
CA ARG A 58 -2.12 16.74 0.68
C ARG A 58 -1.02 15.83 1.25
N CYS A 59 -0.57 14.86 0.46
CA CYS A 59 0.55 13.98 0.79
C CYS A 59 1.57 13.93 -0.35
N TRP A 60 2.80 14.36 -0.06
CA TRP A 60 3.92 14.23 -1.01
C TRP A 60 4.51 12.83 -0.98
N SER A 61 4.96 12.34 -2.13
CA SER A 61 5.79 11.14 -2.26
C SER A 61 7.22 11.38 -1.78
N ALA A 62 7.93 10.28 -1.53
CA ALA A 62 9.39 10.27 -1.48
C ALA A 62 9.97 10.62 -2.87
N PRO A 63 11.17 11.21 -2.94
CA PRO A 63 11.91 11.34 -4.18
C PRO A 63 12.14 9.96 -4.81
N CYS A 64 11.71 9.77 -6.05
CA CYS A 64 11.81 8.50 -6.78
C CYS A 64 12.12 8.76 -8.25
N PRO A 65 12.93 7.93 -8.94
CA PRO A 65 13.20 8.10 -10.37
C PRO A 65 11.99 7.82 -11.28
N ASN A 66 10.87 7.32 -10.75
CA ASN A 66 9.71 6.90 -11.54
C ASN A 66 8.43 7.60 -11.05
N ILE A 67 7.72 8.26 -11.97
CA ILE A 67 6.46 8.95 -11.69
C ILE A 67 5.41 8.00 -11.11
N ASN A 68 5.23 6.82 -11.71
CA ASN A 68 4.24 5.85 -11.25
C ASN A 68 4.53 5.42 -9.81
N GLN A 69 5.80 5.18 -9.46
CA GLN A 69 6.18 4.84 -8.08
C GLN A 69 5.97 6.01 -7.12
N SER A 70 6.21 7.25 -7.57
CA SER A 70 5.90 8.46 -6.81
C SER A 70 4.40 8.60 -6.56
N GLU A 71 3.55 8.36 -7.56
CA GLU A 71 2.09 8.41 -7.38
C GLU A 71 1.60 7.31 -6.44
N GLU A 72 2.08 6.07 -6.56
CA GLU A 72 1.72 4.97 -5.65
C GLU A 72 2.14 5.28 -4.20
N ASP A 73 3.32 5.86 -3.99
CA ASP A 73 3.78 6.25 -2.65
C ASP A 73 2.98 7.43 -2.08
N ALA A 74 2.62 8.41 -2.92
CA ALA A 74 1.72 9.49 -2.52
C ALA A 74 0.34 8.94 -2.12
N ALA A 75 -0.21 8.02 -2.92
CA ALA A 75 -1.48 7.37 -2.66
C ALA A 75 -1.45 6.57 -1.35
N ARG A 76 -0.39 5.78 -1.14
CA ARG A 76 -0.16 5.02 0.10
C ARG A 76 -0.17 5.93 1.34
N ARG A 77 0.44 7.12 1.25
CA ARG A 77 0.45 8.11 2.34
C ARG A 77 -0.92 8.72 2.57
N CYS A 78 -1.67 9.01 1.50
CA CYS A 78 -3.07 9.45 1.62
C CYS A 78 -3.92 8.39 2.32
N VAL A 79 -3.84 7.12 1.88
CA VAL A 79 -4.56 6.01 2.53
C VAL A 79 -4.18 5.89 3.99
N GLY A 80 -2.89 6.00 4.33
CA GLY A 80 -2.42 5.97 5.72
C GLY A 80 -3.05 7.06 6.59
N LYS A 81 -3.13 8.30 6.08
CA LYS A 81 -3.79 9.39 6.81
C LYS A 81 -5.30 9.19 6.93
N LEU A 82 -5.97 8.75 5.85
CA LEU A 82 -7.40 8.45 5.88
C LEU A 82 -7.70 7.31 6.86
N ARG A 83 -6.81 6.32 6.94
CA ARG A 83 -6.90 5.24 7.92
C ARG A 83 -6.88 5.79 9.34
N ASP A 84 -5.97 6.71 9.62
CA ASP A 84 -5.85 7.31 10.95
C ASP A 84 -7.06 8.24 11.26
N GLU A 85 -7.61 8.94 10.26
CA GLU A 85 -8.80 9.80 10.41
C GLU A 85 -10.10 9.01 10.62
N PHE A 86 -10.33 7.98 9.80
CA PHE A 86 -11.58 7.21 9.76
C PHE A 86 -11.52 5.88 10.51
N SER A 87 -10.36 5.51 11.05
CA SER A 87 -10.12 4.29 11.83
C SER A 87 -10.58 2.99 11.12
N PHE A 88 -10.27 2.84 9.84
CA PHE A 88 -10.52 1.59 9.10
C PHE A 88 -9.27 0.69 9.02
N ASP A 89 -9.48 -0.59 8.72
CA ASP A 89 -8.41 -1.53 8.44
C ASP A 89 -8.29 -1.81 6.93
N VAL A 90 -7.07 -1.89 6.44
CA VAL A 90 -6.77 -2.36 5.07
C VAL A 90 -6.33 -3.81 5.18
N ARG A 91 -7.15 -4.73 4.65
CA ARG A 91 -6.78 -6.14 4.53
C ARG A 91 -6.19 -6.41 3.16
N ASP A 92 -5.00 -7.00 3.15
CA ASP A 92 -4.37 -7.51 1.94
C ASP A 92 -4.57 -9.03 1.88
N PHE A 93 -5.58 -9.47 1.11
CA PHE A 93 -5.87 -10.88 0.92
C PHE A 93 -4.68 -11.65 0.32
N ASN A 94 -3.87 -11.02 -0.53
CA ASN A 94 -2.72 -11.68 -1.15
C ASN A 94 -1.61 -11.96 -0.13
N LEU A 95 -1.47 -11.11 0.89
CA LEU A 95 -0.48 -11.28 1.95
C LEU A 95 -0.92 -12.34 2.99
N GLU A 96 -2.22 -12.42 3.28
CA GLU A 96 -2.78 -13.46 4.15
C GLU A 96 -2.68 -14.84 3.51
N ASP A 97 -2.98 -14.95 2.22
CA ASP A 97 -2.79 -16.20 1.47
C ASP A 97 -1.31 -16.61 1.48
N LYS A 98 -0.38 -15.68 1.27
CA LYS A 98 1.06 -15.99 1.31
C LYS A 98 1.52 -16.47 2.69
N LYS A 99 1.05 -15.87 3.80
CA LYS A 99 1.33 -16.36 5.16
C LYS A 99 0.76 -17.77 5.37
N CYS A 100 -0.44 -18.03 4.86
CA CYS A 100 -1.06 -19.35 4.90
C CYS A 100 -0.22 -20.38 4.13
N PHE A 101 0.27 -20.04 2.94
CA PHE A 101 1.15 -20.92 2.15
C PHE A 101 2.52 -21.12 2.80
N GLU A 102 3.16 -20.07 3.33
CA GLU A 102 4.43 -20.18 4.05
C GLU A 102 4.32 -21.08 5.29
N ASP A 103 3.21 -20.98 6.05
CA ASP A 103 2.93 -21.86 7.19
C ASP A 103 2.74 -23.32 6.74
N LEU A 104 1.98 -23.56 5.66
CA LEU A 104 1.78 -24.91 5.10
C LEU A 104 3.09 -25.54 4.62
N TYR A 105 3.92 -24.81 3.89
CA TYR A 105 5.24 -25.31 3.46
C TYR A 105 6.21 -25.46 4.63
N GLY A 106 6.17 -24.57 5.63
CA GLY A 106 6.94 -24.72 6.86
C GLY A 106 6.57 -26.01 7.60
N ARG A 107 5.28 -26.33 7.71
CA ARG A 107 4.78 -27.55 8.36
C ARG A 107 5.16 -28.81 7.59
N LEU A 108 5.07 -28.81 6.26
CA LEU A 108 5.52 -29.93 5.41
C LEU A 108 7.04 -30.14 5.46
N SER A 109 7.81 -29.07 5.67
CA SER A 109 9.26 -29.15 5.82
C SER A 109 9.64 -29.82 7.15
N ILE A 110 8.90 -29.55 8.22
CA ILE A 110 9.06 -30.19 9.53
C ILE A 110 8.71 -31.69 9.45
N GLU A 111 7.63 -32.07 8.76
CA GLU A 111 7.27 -33.48 8.60
C GLU A 111 8.32 -34.30 7.83
N ARG A 112 8.97 -33.71 6.80
CA ARG A 112 10.04 -34.38 6.06
C ARG A 112 11.27 -34.68 6.90
N ASP A 113 11.62 -33.82 7.85
CA ASP A 113 12.77 -34.02 8.73
C ASP A 113 12.48 -35.05 9.84
N VAL A 114 11.23 -35.15 10.30
CA VAL A 114 10.80 -36.18 11.25
C VAL A 114 10.77 -37.57 10.58
N VAL A 115 10.30 -37.67 9.33
CA VAL A 115 10.29 -38.95 8.60
C VAL A 115 11.71 -39.45 8.29
N LYS A 116 12.65 -38.56 7.96
CA LYS A 116 14.05 -38.96 7.71
C LYS A 116 14.76 -39.52 8.95
N LYS A 117 14.46 -39.02 10.15
CA LYS A 117 15.05 -39.53 11.41
C LYS A 117 14.56 -40.92 11.80
N ASN A 118 13.34 -41.30 11.41
CA ASN A 118 12.74 -42.59 11.79
C ASN A 118 13.11 -43.75 10.85
N ILE A 119 13.82 -43.50 9.74
CA ILE A 119 14.23 -44.54 8.77
C ILE A 119 15.71 -44.91 8.94
N SER A 120 16.46 -44.16 9.76
CA SER A 120 17.88 -44.38 10.04
C SER A 120 18.15 -44.90 11.47
N GLY A 121 17.15 -45.51 12.11
CA GLY A 121 17.26 -46.16 13.43
C GLY A 121 17.13 -47.66 13.33
#